data_AF-A0A926TH60-F1
#
_entry.id   AF-A0A926TH60-F1
#
_cell.length_a   1.000
_cell.length_b   1.000
_cell.length_c   1.000
_cell.angle_alpha   90.00
_cell.angle_beta   90.00
_cell.angle_gamma   90.00
#
_symmetry.space_group_name_H-M   'P 1'
#
loop_
_entity.id
_entity.type
_entity.pdbx_description
1 polymer ?
#
loop_
_entity_poly.entity_id
_entity_poly.type
_entity_poly.pdbx_seq_one_letter_code
_entity_poly.pdbx_strand_id
1 'polypeptide(L)'
;MDHTPILPKQLMAGGTLLLALGLLLDLQTLPSFNQKSSDEPCQTVVQSQARLSRAQLAQLLTVPEGNRKQRVRAIVKDPFCKLADLQVRAGAVAQREAYPLEFDPETWLVVLYEGEQYVGYRFDVR
;
A
#
# COMPACT_ATOMS: atom_id res chain seq x y z
N MET A 1 -57.32 -44.99 26.60
CA MET A 1 -56.71 -45.44 25.34
C MET A 1 -55.83 -44.32 24.82
N ASP A 2 -54.55 -44.62 24.83
CA ASP A 2 -53.33 -43.96 24.36
C ASP A 2 -53.38 -42.56 23.73
N HIS A 3 -52.46 -41.71 24.20
CA HIS A 3 -51.96 -40.53 23.51
C HIS A 3 -50.45 -40.68 23.29
N THR A 4 -50.06 -40.93 22.04
CA THR A 4 -48.68 -40.81 21.53
C THR A 4 -48.74 -40.36 20.06
N PRO A 5 -47.68 -39.72 19.53
CA PRO A 5 -47.76 -38.33 19.10
C PRO A 5 -47.59 -38.14 17.58
N ILE A 6 -48.00 -36.98 17.07
CA ILE A 6 -47.69 -36.58 15.68
C ILE A 6 -46.98 -35.24 15.72
N LEU A 7 -45.67 -35.30 15.51
CA LEU A 7 -44.77 -34.17 15.32
C LEU A 7 -45.01 -33.53 13.94
N PRO A 8 -45.38 -32.24 13.82
CA PRO A 8 -45.29 -31.55 12.55
C PRO A 8 -43.88 -30.98 12.39
N LYS A 9 -43.16 -31.67 11.51
CA LYS A 9 -41.86 -31.35 10.93
C LYS A 9 -41.93 -30.08 10.08
N GLN A 10 -41.86 -28.88 10.68
CA GLN A 10 -41.62 -27.63 9.93
C GLN A 10 -40.73 -26.66 10.72
N LEU A 11 -39.49 -27.08 10.93
CA LEU A 11 -38.35 -26.17 10.97
C LEU A 11 -37.79 -26.11 9.55
N MET A 12 -37.23 -24.97 9.16
CA MET A 12 -36.56 -24.66 7.88
C MET A 12 -37.42 -23.97 6.82
N ALA A 13 -37.62 -22.66 6.96
CA ALA A 13 -37.57 -21.71 5.85
C ALA A 13 -37.74 -20.28 6.39
N GLY A 14 -36.64 -19.56 6.65
CA GLY A 14 -36.76 -18.16 7.07
C GLY A 14 -35.46 -17.40 7.37
N GLY A 15 -34.29 -17.98 7.12
CA GLY A 15 -33.01 -17.38 7.54
C GLY A 15 -32.22 -16.64 6.46
N THR A 16 -32.60 -16.71 5.18
CA THR A 16 -31.71 -16.29 4.07
C THR A 16 -31.89 -14.85 3.60
N LEU A 17 -32.99 -14.17 3.93
CA LEU A 17 -33.25 -12.82 3.42
C LEU A 17 -32.56 -11.69 4.21
N LEU A 18 -32.13 -11.92 5.46
CA LEU A 18 -31.48 -10.88 6.28
C LEU A 18 -29.97 -10.76 6.03
N LEU A 19 -29.31 -11.81 5.53
CA LEU A 19 -27.86 -11.78 5.24
C LEU A 19 -27.52 -10.88 4.04
N ALA A 20 -28.41 -10.77 3.05
CA ALA A 20 -28.18 -9.95 1.85
C ALA A 20 -28.22 -8.43 2.14
N LEU A 21 -29.00 -7.99 3.13
CA LEU A 21 -29.12 -6.57 3.47
C LEU A 21 -27.90 -6.06 4.26
N GLY A 22 -27.28 -6.90 5.09
CA GLY A 22 -26.07 -6.56 5.83
C GLY A 22 -24.86 -6.31 4.93
N LEU A 23 -24.67 -7.13 3.90
CA LEU A 23 -23.57 -6.99 2.94
C LEU A 23 -23.62 -5.68 2.13
N LEU A 24 -24.81 -5.14 1.87
CA LEU A 24 -24.97 -3.89 1.12
C LEU A 24 -24.58 -2.64 1.92
N LEU A 25 -24.66 -2.70 3.25
CA LEU A 25 -24.22 -1.61 4.12
C LEU A 25 -22.69 -1.63 4.34
N ASP A 26 -22.07 -2.82 4.33
CA ASP A 26 -20.61 -2.98 4.50
C ASP A 26 -19.82 -2.49 3.26
N LEU A 27 -20.43 -2.52 2.07
CA LEU A 27 -19.81 -2.04 0.84
C LEU A 27 -19.50 -0.53 0.85
N GLN A 28 -20.22 0.26 1.64
CA GLN A 28 -20.01 1.70 1.77
C GLN A 28 -18.83 2.06 2.67
N THR A 29 -18.35 1.10 3.48
CA THR A 29 -17.19 1.24 4.36
C THR A 29 -15.90 0.70 3.76
N LEU A 30 -15.93 0.21 2.50
CA LEU A 30 -14.71 -0.19 1.81
C LEU A 30 -13.84 1.05 1.59
N PRO A 31 -12.60 1.08 2.12
CA PRO A 31 -11.68 2.16 1.81
C PRO A 31 -11.48 2.15 0.30
N SER A 32 -11.84 3.26 -0.35
CA SER A 32 -11.58 3.46 -1.76
C SER A 32 -10.07 3.32 -2.00
N PHE A 33 -9.65 2.23 -2.64
CA PHE A 33 -8.31 2.03 -3.18
C PHE A 33 -8.06 2.92 -4.40
N ASN A 34 -8.64 4.11 -4.43
CA ASN A 34 -8.33 5.10 -5.44
C ASN A 34 -7.10 5.87 -4.92
N GLN A 35 -5.93 5.25 -5.08
CA GLN A 35 -4.67 5.96 -4.94
C GLN A 35 -4.66 7.03 -6.04
N LYS A 36 -5.17 8.22 -5.73
CA LYS A 36 -4.88 9.41 -6.55
C LYS A 36 -3.36 9.44 -6.68
N SER A 37 -2.85 9.37 -7.91
CA SER A 37 -1.49 9.79 -8.22
C SER A 37 -1.39 11.23 -7.75
N SER A 38 -0.81 11.39 -6.57
CA SER A 38 -0.64 12.70 -5.99
C SER A 38 0.54 13.25 -6.75
N ASP A 39 0.30 14.25 -7.59
CA ASP A 39 1.36 15.06 -8.17
C ASP A 39 2.03 15.88 -7.05
N GLU A 40 2.71 15.15 -6.16
CA GLU A 40 3.20 15.65 -4.90
C GLU A 40 4.55 16.30 -5.16
N PRO A 41 4.70 17.61 -4.90
CA PRO A 41 5.92 18.31 -5.22
C PRO A 41 7.08 17.78 -4.37
N CYS A 42 8.28 17.85 -4.95
CA CYS A 42 9.52 17.64 -4.22
C CYS A 42 9.64 18.64 -3.06
N GLN A 43 9.72 18.18 -1.81
CA GLN A 43 9.94 19.06 -0.66
C GLN A 43 11.40 19.47 -0.52
N THR A 44 12.32 18.55 -0.78
CA THR A 44 13.77 18.82 -0.69
C THR A 44 14.50 18.06 -1.78
N VAL A 45 15.11 18.79 -2.71
CA VAL A 45 16.03 18.20 -3.69
C VAL A 45 17.31 17.81 -2.94
N VAL A 46 17.69 16.54 -3.04
CA VAL A 46 18.92 16.02 -2.41
C VAL A 46 20.03 15.92 -3.45
N GLN A 47 19.75 15.29 -4.59
CA GLN A 47 20.70 15.18 -5.70
C GLN A 47 19.97 15.35 -7.04
N SER A 48 20.09 16.52 -7.66
CA SER A 48 19.29 16.89 -8.84
C SER A 48 19.49 15.98 -10.06
N GLN A 49 20.65 15.34 -10.17
CA GLN A 49 21.00 14.41 -11.25
C GLN A 49 20.74 12.95 -10.91
N ALA A 50 20.22 12.64 -9.71
CA ALA A 50 19.93 11.25 -9.35
C ALA A 50 18.85 10.68 -10.28
N ARG A 51 19.20 9.53 -10.86
CA ARG A 51 18.34 8.72 -11.73
C ARG A 51 18.55 7.25 -11.36
N LEU A 52 17.48 6.48 -11.38
CA LEU A 52 17.50 5.05 -11.08
C LEU A 52 17.61 4.26 -12.38
N SER A 53 18.74 3.56 -12.56
CA SER A 53 18.93 2.68 -13.71
C SER A 53 18.09 1.41 -13.61
N ARG A 54 17.88 0.71 -14.75
CA ARG A 54 17.20 -0.60 -14.79
C ARG A 54 17.86 -1.63 -13.88
N ALA A 55 19.19 -1.66 -13.84
CA ALA A 55 19.96 -2.60 -13.04
C ALA A 55 19.76 -2.35 -11.53
N GLN A 56 19.82 -1.09 -11.10
CA GLN A 56 19.56 -0.73 -9.70
C GLN A 56 18.11 -1.01 -9.30
N LEU A 57 17.15 -0.70 -10.17
CA LEU A 57 15.74 -1.04 -9.93
C LEU A 57 15.59 -2.55 -9.75
N ALA A 58 16.05 -3.37 -10.70
CA ALA A 58 15.96 -4.82 -10.62
C ALA A 58 16.61 -5.37 -9.34
N GLN A 59 17.76 -4.82 -8.93
CA GLN A 59 18.42 -5.21 -7.68
C GLN A 59 17.60 -4.80 -6.45
N LEU A 60 17.04 -3.59 -6.42
CA LEU A 60 16.20 -3.13 -5.31
C LEU A 60 14.96 -4.01 -5.14
N LEU A 61 14.34 -4.47 -6.24
CA LEU A 61 13.16 -5.34 -6.19
C LEU A 61 13.43 -6.70 -5.51
N THR A 62 14.70 -7.06 -5.30
CA THR A 62 15.09 -8.25 -4.52
C THR A 62 15.24 -7.99 -3.02
N VAL A 63 15.11 -6.74 -2.56
CA VAL A 63 15.22 -6.36 -1.15
C VAL A 63 13.87 -6.59 -0.46
N PRO A 64 13.78 -7.52 0.50
CA PRO A 64 12.53 -7.69 1.24
C PRO A 64 12.29 -6.52 2.19
N GLU A 65 11.01 -6.17 2.38
CA GLU A 65 10.56 -5.25 3.42
C GLU A 65 11.09 -5.68 4.80
N GLY A 66 11.23 -4.72 5.72
CA GLY A 66 11.85 -4.93 7.02
C GLY A 66 13.38 -4.84 7.03
N ASN A 67 14.03 -4.77 5.87
CA ASN A 67 15.48 -4.56 5.80
C ASN A 67 15.89 -3.15 6.25
N ARG A 68 17.19 -2.98 6.50
CA ARG A 68 17.77 -1.67 6.84
C ARG A 68 17.78 -0.72 5.65
N LYS A 69 17.47 0.55 5.89
CA LYS A 69 17.55 1.66 4.94
C LYS A 69 18.90 1.71 4.22
N GLN A 70 20.00 1.48 4.95
CA GLN A 70 21.35 1.47 4.37
C GLN A 70 21.49 0.42 3.27
N ARG A 71 20.80 -0.73 3.36
CA ARG A 71 20.85 -1.78 2.32
C ARG A 71 20.22 -1.29 1.02
N VAL A 72 19.11 -0.57 1.11
CA VAL A 72 18.49 0.08 -0.05
C VAL A 72 19.41 1.16 -0.60
N ARG A 73 19.94 2.03 0.26
CA ARG A 73 20.85 3.12 -0.13
C ARG A 73 22.15 2.65 -0.77
N ALA A 74 22.64 1.46 -0.44
CA ALA A 74 23.78 0.86 -1.12
C ALA A 74 23.51 0.54 -2.61
N ILE A 75 22.24 0.33 -2.97
CA ILE A 75 21.81 0.02 -4.34
C ILE A 75 21.48 1.31 -5.09
N VAL A 76 20.59 2.11 -4.52
CA VAL A 76 19.99 3.27 -5.21
C VAL A 76 20.75 4.58 -5.00
N LYS A 77 21.71 4.61 -4.07
CA LYS A 77 22.46 5.81 -3.65
C LYS A 77 21.52 6.91 -3.12
N ASP A 78 21.93 8.16 -3.22
CA ASP A 78 21.14 9.33 -2.80
C ASP A 78 19.92 9.55 -3.70
N PRO A 79 18.79 10.07 -3.15
CA PRO A 79 17.57 10.24 -3.92
C PRO A 79 17.64 11.53 -4.75
N PHE A 80 16.75 11.64 -5.72
CA PHE A 80 16.52 12.94 -6.35
C PHE A 80 15.93 13.90 -5.33
N CYS A 81 14.86 13.48 -4.65
CA CYS A 81 14.22 14.30 -3.64
C CYS A 81 13.64 13.50 -2.47
N LYS A 82 13.41 14.21 -1.37
CA LYS A 82 12.51 13.80 -0.30
C LYS A 82 11.13 14.40 -0.55
N LEU A 83 10.11 13.56 -0.42
CA LEU A 83 8.70 13.94 -0.51
C LEU A 83 8.15 14.23 0.89
N ALA A 84 6.89 14.62 0.99
CA ALA A 84 6.23 14.78 2.28
C ALA A 84 6.17 13.43 3.00
N ASP A 85 6.48 13.45 4.29
CA ASP A 85 6.26 12.31 5.15
C ASP A 85 4.77 11.92 5.15
N LEU A 86 4.49 10.63 5.07
CA LEU A 86 3.15 10.07 5.02
C LEU A 86 2.80 9.45 6.37
N GLN A 87 1.69 9.90 6.97
CA GLN A 87 1.16 9.25 8.17
C GLN A 87 0.36 8.02 7.77
N VAL A 88 0.90 6.83 8.07
CA VAL A 88 0.30 5.54 7.64
C VAL A 88 -0.71 5.03 8.67
N ARG A 89 -0.44 5.27 9.95
CA ARG A 89 -1.31 5.03 11.11
C ARG A 89 -0.90 5.97 12.24
N ALA A 90 -1.68 6.04 13.32
CA ALA A 90 -1.32 6.82 14.50
C ALA A 90 0.08 6.43 15.00
N GLY A 91 1.00 7.40 15.01
CA GLY A 91 2.39 7.20 15.44
C GLY A 91 3.34 6.55 14.43
N ALA A 92 2.86 6.08 13.26
CA ALA A 92 3.74 5.57 12.20
C ALA A 92 3.85 6.60 11.07
N VAL A 93 5.05 7.17 10.94
CA VAL A 93 5.39 8.16 9.93
C VAL A 93 6.34 7.50 8.93
N ALA A 94 5.90 7.42 7.68
CA ALA A 94 6.70 6.92 6.58
C ALA A 94 7.42 8.07 5.87
N GLN A 95 8.75 8.02 5.92
CA GLN A 95 9.65 8.90 5.18
C GLN A 95 9.70 8.44 3.73
N ARG A 96 9.68 9.40 2.80
CA ARG A 96 9.54 9.11 1.37
C ARG A 96 10.66 9.71 0.54
N GLU A 97 11.30 8.87 -0.25
CA GLU A 97 12.41 9.24 -1.11
C GLU A 97 12.08 8.87 -2.55
N ALA A 98 12.22 9.82 -3.47
CA ALA A 98 11.88 9.60 -4.87
C ALA A 98 13.11 9.53 -5.77
N TYR A 99 13.04 8.62 -6.73
CA TYR A 99 14.08 8.33 -7.70
C TYR A 99 13.43 8.25 -9.10
N PRO A 100 13.56 9.29 -9.93
CA PRO A 100 13.11 9.24 -11.32
C PRO A 100 13.82 8.11 -12.06
N LEU A 101 13.07 7.34 -12.84
CA LEU A 101 13.66 6.26 -13.62
C LEU A 101 14.49 6.86 -14.77
N GLU A 102 15.69 6.33 -14.97
CA GLU A 102 16.58 6.81 -16.04
C GLU A 102 15.96 6.60 -17.44
N PHE A 103 15.21 5.52 -17.60
CA PHE A 103 14.61 5.08 -18.86
C PHE A 103 13.16 5.53 -19.05
N ASP A 104 12.58 6.19 -18.04
CA ASP A 104 11.24 6.75 -18.07
C ASP A 104 11.13 7.87 -17.01
N PRO A 105 11.61 9.10 -17.30
CA PRO A 105 11.74 10.15 -16.29
C PRO A 105 10.42 10.67 -15.70
N GLU A 106 9.28 10.40 -16.37
CA GLU A 106 7.94 10.72 -15.89
C GLU A 106 7.45 9.72 -14.84
N THR A 107 8.05 8.53 -14.77
CA THR A 107 7.80 7.55 -13.72
C THR A 107 8.87 7.65 -12.64
N TRP A 108 8.44 7.82 -11.40
CA TRP A 108 9.32 7.86 -10.24
C TRP A 108 9.11 6.60 -9.40
N LEU A 109 10.21 6.01 -8.94
CA LEU A 109 10.16 5.06 -7.85
C LEU A 109 10.18 5.84 -6.52
N VAL A 110 9.14 5.68 -5.72
CA VAL A 110 9.05 6.25 -4.37
C VAL A 110 9.29 5.14 -3.35
N VAL A 111 10.40 5.24 -2.63
CA VAL A 111 10.77 4.30 -1.56
C VAL A 111 10.28 4.84 -0.22
N LEU A 112 9.69 3.96 0.59
CA LEU A 112 9.15 4.27 1.91
C LEU A 112 10.04 3.69 3.00
N TYR A 113 10.24 4.47 4.07
CA TYR A 113 10.96 4.05 5.27
C TYR A 113 10.20 4.43 6.53
N GLU A 114 10.21 3.57 7.54
CA GLU A 114 9.84 3.91 8.92
C GLU A 114 11.13 3.93 9.75
N GLY A 115 11.66 5.13 10.02
CA GLY A 115 12.98 5.30 10.63
C GLY A 115 14.09 4.67 9.77
N GLU A 116 14.82 3.71 10.33
CA GLU A 116 15.90 2.99 9.63
C GLU A 116 15.42 1.73 8.89
N GLN A 117 14.12 1.47 8.86
CA GLN A 117 13.54 0.29 8.24
C GLN A 117 12.94 0.62 6.87
N TYR A 118 13.29 -0.15 5.86
CA TYR A 118 12.65 -0.15 4.55
C TYR A 118 11.29 -0.84 4.65
N VAL A 119 10.22 -0.15 4.26
CA VAL A 119 8.85 -0.66 4.36
C VAL A 119 8.18 -0.91 3.02
N GLY A 120 8.82 -0.54 1.90
CA GLY A 120 8.33 -0.85 0.57
C GLY A 120 8.61 0.26 -0.45
N TYR A 121 8.03 0.10 -1.64
CA TYR A 121 8.07 1.10 -2.69
C TYR A 121 6.74 1.20 -3.42
N ARG A 122 6.55 2.29 -4.16
CA ARG A 122 5.51 2.40 -5.19
C ARG A 122 6.07 3.11 -6.41
N PHE A 123 5.44 2.89 -7.56
CA PHE A 123 5.64 3.74 -8.72
C PHE A 123 4.66 4.90 -8.68
N ASP A 124 5.12 6.07 -9.05
CA ASP A 124 4.34 7.29 -9.14
C ASP A 124 4.55 7.91 -10.52
N VAL A 125 3.48 8.04 -11.30
CA VAL A 125 3.51 8.65 -12.63
C VAL A 125 3.20 10.13 -12.47
N ARG A 126 4.04 10.97 -13.04
CA ARG A 126 3.92 12.43 -13.02
C ARG A 126 3.07 12.95 -14.17
#